data_AF-A0AA44Q5C3-F1
#
_entry.id   AF-A0AA44Q5C3-F1
#
_cell.length_a   1.000
_cell.length_b   1.000
_cell.length_c   1.000
_cell.angle_alpha   90.00
_cell.angle_beta   90.00
_cell.angle_gamma   90.00
#
_symmetry.space_group_name_H-M   'P 1'
#
loop_
_entity.id
_entity.type
_entity.pdbx_description
1 polymer ?
#
loop_
_entity_poly.entity_id
_entity_poly.type
_entity_poly.pdbx_seq_one_letter_code
_entity_poly.pdbx_strand_id
1 'polypeptide(L)' 'SGEAEGHALLLGNQALLNVNGIDSSTLESELKAQASQGATPVLLAVDGKAAALLAVRDPLRQDSVDALA' A
#
# COMPACT_ATOMS: atom_id res chain seq x y z
N SER A 1 -10.81 -4.67 7.22
CA SER A 1 -10.31 -6.01 7.59
C SER A 1 -11.18 -7.06 6.91
N GLY A 2 -10.70 -8.29 6.81
CA GLY A 2 -11.45 -9.42 6.24
C GLY A 2 -10.79 -10.74 6.60
N GLU A 3 -11.35 -11.84 6.10
CA GLU A 3 -10.81 -13.19 6.24
C GLU A 3 -10.72 -13.81 4.85
N ALA A 4 -9.61 -14.51 4.56
CA ALA A 4 -9.48 -15.32 3.35
C ALA A 4 -8.64 -16.56 3.66
N GLU A 5 -9.06 -17.70 3.14
CA GLU A 5 -8.35 -18.99 3.36
C GLU A 5 -8.04 -19.27 4.84
N GLY A 6 -8.91 -18.85 5.77
CA GLY A 6 -8.73 -19.01 7.22
C GLY A 6 -7.73 -18.06 7.87
N HIS A 7 -7.24 -17.04 7.15
CA HIS A 7 -6.30 -16.05 7.67
C HIS A 7 -6.98 -14.69 7.86
N ALA A 8 -6.64 -14.01 8.96
CA ALA A 8 -7.12 -12.66 9.23
C ALA A 8 -6.31 -11.65 8.41
N LEU A 9 -7.01 -10.86 7.59
CA LEU A 9 -6.39 -9.88 6.69
C LEU A 9 -6.70 -8.45 7.11
N LEU A 10 -5.70 -7.59 7.04
CA LEU A 10 -5.84 -6.15 7.14
C LEU A 10 -5.14 -5.47 5.96
N LEU A 11 -5.91 -4.77 5.12
CA LEU A 11 -5.36 -3.89 4.10
C LEU A 11 -5.55 -2.42 4.50
N GLY A 12 -4.51 -1.61 4.31
CA GLY A 12 -4.59 -0.16 4.50
C GLY A 12 -3.24 0.53 4.48
N ASN A 13 -3.20 1.77 4.96
CA ASN A 13 -1.96 2.54 5.06
C ASN A 13 -1.18 2.20 6.35
N GLN A 14 0.03 2.74 6.48
CA GLN A 14 0.88 2.54 7.65
C GLN A 14 0.19 2.95 8.96
N ALA A 15 -0.55 4.06 8.96
CA ALA A 15 -1.29 4.51 10.13
C ALA A 15 -2.28 3.45 10.62
N LEU A 16 -3.06 2.85 9.72
CA LEU A 16 -4.03 1.81 10.06
C LEU A 16 -3.37 0.58 10.69
N LEU A 17 -2.27 0.10 10.12
CA LEU A 17 -1.53 -1.04 10.66
C LEU A 17 -0.99 -0.73 12.07
N ASN A 18 -0.45 0.48 12.27
CA ASN A 18 0.07 0.91 13.57
C ASN A 18 -1.01 0.93 14.65
N VAL A 19 -2.24 1.41 14.36
CA VAL A 19 -3.35 1.38 15.36
C VAL A 19 -3.79 -0.05 15.69
N ASN A 20 -3.51 -1.02 14.82
CA ASN A 20 -3.77 -2.44 15.05
C ASN A 20 -2.56 -3.17 15.66
N GLY A 21 -1.51 -2.45 16.06
CA GLY A 21 -0.31 -3.04 16.67
C GLY A 21 0.57 -3.82 15.68
N ILE A 22 0.41 -3.60 14.38
CA ILE A 22 1.15 -4.30 13.34
C ILE A 22 2.37 -3.48 12.95
N ASP A 23 3.56 -4.02 13.22
CA ASP A 23 4.82 -3.41 12.81
C ASP A 23 4.99 -3.51 11.28
N SER A 24 5.27 -2.37 10.66
CA SER A 24 5.53 -2.22 9.22
C SER A 24 6.81 -1.43 8.94
N SER A 25 7.66 -1.24 9.95
CA SER A 25 8.92 -0.47 9.87
C SER A 25 9.84 -0.95 8.75
N THR A 26 9.89 -2.27 8.51
CA THR A 26 10.69 -2.88 7.44
C THR A 26 10.24 -2.47 6.02
N LEU A 27 9.00 -2.01 5.86
CA LEU A 27 8.42 -1.59 4.57
C LEU A 27 8.43 -0.07 4.38
N GLU A 28 8.88 0.71 5.37
CA GLU A 28 8.78 2.17 5.35
C GLU A 28 9.56 2.81 4.19
N SER A 29 10.77 2.32 3.92
CA SER A 29 11.59 2.82 2.81
C SER A 29 10.93 2.57 1.45
N GLU A 30 10.33 1.39 1.25
CA GLU A 30 9.65 1.03 0.01
C GLU A 30 8.34 1.83 -0.15
N LEU A 31 7.60 2.03 0.95
CA LEU A 31 6.42 2.91 1.00
C LEU A 31 6.72 4.31 0.48
N LYS A 32 7.79 4.92 1.01
CA LYS A 32 8.26 6.23 0.59
C LYS A 32 8.69 6.22 -0.87
N ALA A 33 9.47 5.22 -1.29
CA ALA A 33 9.95 5.10 -2.66
C ALA A 33 8.80 4.99 -3.68
N GLN A 34 7.79 4.18 -3.40
CA GLN A 34 6.62 4.02 -4.28
C GLN A 34 5.77 5.29 -4.32
N ALA A 35 5.54 5.93 -3.18
CA ALA A 35 4.83 7.21 -3.11
C ALA A 35 5.54 8.31 -3.91
N SER A 36 6.88 8.42 -3.79
CA SER A 36 7.68 9.38 -4.57
C SER A 36 7.65 9.11 -6.08
N GLN A 37 7.32 7.90 -6.51
CA GLN A 37 7.14 7.54 -7.91
C GLN A 37 5.70 7.71 -8.40
N GLY A 38 4.83 8.33 -7.61
CA GLY A 38 3.42 8.58 -7.97
C GLY A 38 2.50 7.38 -7.80
N ALA A 39 2.93 6.32 -7.11
CA ALA A 39 2.04 5.23 -6.73
C ALA A 39 1.32 5.53 -5.41
N THR A 40 0.16 4.89 -5.21
CA THR A 40 -0.51 4.80 -3.91
C THR A 40 -0.15 3.47 -3.24
N PRO A 41 0.77 3.45 -2.26
CA PRO A 41 1.12 2.22 -1.55
C PRO A 41 0.02 1.79 -0.56
N VAL A 42 -0.31 0.50 -0.57
CA VAL A 42 -1.23 -0.16 0.35
C VAL A 42 -0.49 -1.32 1.01
N LEU A 43 -0.52 -1.39 2.33
CA LEU A 43 0.04 -2.49 3.09
C LEU A 43 -1.00 -3.59 3.29
N LEU A 44 -0.56 -4.84 3.21
CA LEU A 44 -1.30 -6.03 3.62
C LEU A 44 -0.65 -6.61 4.87
N ALA A 45 -1.47 -6.88 5.87
CA ALA A 45 -1.10 -7.73 6.98
C ALA A 45 -1.92 -9.02 6.99
N VAL A 46 -1.25 -10.12 7.35
CA VAL A 46 -1.81 -11.46 7.51
C VAL A 46 -1.52 -11.89 8.94
N ASP A 47 -2.56 -12.27 9.69
CA ASP A 47 -2.47 -12.72 11.08
C ASP A 47 -1.63 -11.79 11.98
N GLY A 48 -1.89 -10.49 11.86
CA GLY A 48 -1.24 -9.45 12.67
C GLY A 48 0.19 -9.11 12.26
N LYS A 49 0.66 -9.58 11.10
CA LYS A 49 2.02 -9.30 10.59
C LYS A 49 1.96 -8.64 9.22
N ALA A 50 2.72 -7.57 9.02
CA ALA A 50 2.89 -6.99 7.69
C ALA A 50 3.49 -8.05 6.75
N ALA A 51 2.79 -8.31 5.65
CA ALA A 51 3.10 -9.41 4.73
C ALA A 51 3.45 -8.90 3.32
N ALA A 52 2.85 -7.78 2.89
CA ALA A 52 3.12 -7.23 1.57
C ALA A 52 2.86 -5.72 1.47
N LEU A 53 3.42 -5.12 0.43
CA LEU A 53 3.14 -3.77 -0.06
C LEU A 53 2.63 -3.88 -1.50
N LEU A 54 1.49 -3.24 -1.78
CA LEU A 54 0.90 -3.11 -3.10
C LEU A 54 1.04 -1.67 -3.56
N ALA A 55 1.73 -1.43 -4.66
CA ALA A 55 1.85 -0.10 -5.27
C ALA A 55 0.78 0.06 -6.36
N VAL A 56 -0.31 0.77 -6.05
CA VAL A 56 -1.40 1.00 -7.00
C VAL A 56 -1.10 2.23 -7.84
N ARG A 57 -1.20 2.12 -9.16
CA ARG A 57 -1.00 3.23 -10.10
C ARG A 57 -2.18 3.28 -11.07
N ASP A 58 -2.75 4.46 -11.25
CA ASP A 58 -3.62 4.71 -12.39
C ASP A 58 -2.75 5.10 -13.58
N PRO A 59 -2.84 4.40 -14.71
CA PRO A 59 -2.12 4.82 -15.91
C PRO A 59 -2.60 6.20 -16.35
N LEU A 60 -1.65 7.09 -16.66
CA LEU A 60 -1.98 8.40 -17.24
C LEU A 60 -2.77 8.18 -18.54
N ARG A 61 -3.92 8.86 -18.68
CA ARG A 61 -4.64 8.91 -19.96
C ARG A 61 -3.78 9.68 -20.96
N GLN A 62 -3.76 9.22 -22.22
CA GLN A 62 -2.98 9.83 -23.31
C GLN A 62 -3.21 11.35 -23.38
N ASP A 63 -4.46 11.77 -23.18
CA ASP A 63 -4.95 13.14 -23.26
C ASP A 63 -4.35 14.09 -22.20
N SER A 64 -3.80 13.55 -21.11
CA SER A 64 -3.12 14.35 -20.06
C SER A 64 -1.70 14.76 -20.44
N VAL A 65 -1.07 14.04 -21.38
CA VAL A 65 0.28 14.37 -21.89
C VAL A 65 0.20 15.56 -22.85
N ASP A 66 -0.83 15.60 -23.70
CA ASP A 66 -1.02 16.66 -24.69
C ASP A 66 -1.33 18.04 -24.07
N ALA A 67 -1.86 18.07 -22.84
CA ALA A 67 -2.19 19.32 -22.14
C ALA A 67 -0.98 20.04 -21.52
N LEU A 68 0.18 19.38 -21.46
CA LEU A 68 1.43 19.92 -20.90
C LEU A 68 2.45 20.32 -21.99
N ALA A 69 2.09 20.19 -23.28
CA ALA A 69 2.93 20.48 -24.44
C ALA A 69 2.85 21.95 -24.91
#